data_AF-A0A2E4BZI5-F1
#
_entry.id   AF-A0A2E4BZI5-F1
#
_cell.length_a   1.000
_cell.length_b   1.000
_cell.length_c   1.000
_cell.angle_alpha   90.00
_cell.angle_beta   90.00
_cell.angle_gamma   90.00
#
_symmetry.space_group_name_H-M   'P 1'
#
loop_
_entity.id
_entity.type
_entity.pdbx_description
1 polymer ?
#
loop_
_entity_poly.entity_id
_entity_poly.type
_entity_poly.pdbx_seq_one_letter_code
_entity_poly.pdbx_strand_id
1 'polypeptide(L)'
;MKAALEAGEPVTLDRTESVADGLMPVRTGDLAFKHVCELVDDVVLVDDDAIRSASAFLFKRQRLVVELSGAATTAALRSGQVETEGRSVVAVVSGGNVDPAVLMDL
;
A
#
# COMPACT_ATOMS: atom_id res chain seq x y z
N MET A 1 4.12 10.06 -1.44
CA MET A 1 4.14 10.44 -0.02
C MET A 1 5.55 10.44 0.58
N LYS A 2 6.29 9.31 0.62
CA LYS A 2 7.63 9.24 1.26
C LYS A 2 8.60 10.34 0.80
N ALA A 3 8.79 10.51 -0.50
CA ALA A 3 9.64 11.56 -1.06
C ALA A 3 9.21 12.99 -0.67
N ALA A 4 7.90 13.23 -0.50
CA ALA A 4 7.39 14.53 -0.06
C ALA A 4 7.69 14.77 1.43
N LEU A 5 7.62 13.74 2.27
CA LEU A 5 7.98 13.84 3.69
C LEU A 5 9.47 14.10 3.87
N GLU A 6 10.32 13.46 3.07
CA GLU A 6 11.76 13.68 3.08
C GLU A 6 12.15 15.09 2.60
N ALA A 7 11.42 15.63 1.62
CA ALA A 7 11.62 16.99 1.12
C ALA A 7 10.97 18.07 2.02
N GLY A 8 10.02 17.70 2.89
CA GLY A 8 9.23 18.63 3.69
C GLY A 8 8.11 19.35 2.92
N GLU A 9 7.89 19.00 1.65
CA GLU A 9 6.85 19.58 0.79
C GLU A 9 6.40 18.60 -0.32
N PRO A 10 5.22 18.77 -0.94
CA PRO A 10 4.79 17.93 -2.04
C PRO A 10 5.71 18.04 -3.27
N VAL A 11 6.42 16.95 -3.58
CA VAL A 11 7.27 16.82 -4.75
C VAL A 11 6.60 16.06 -5.88
N THR A 12 6.94 16.40 -7.12
CA THR A 12 6.54 15.65 -8.32
C THR A 12 7.71 14.79 -8.78
N LEU A 13 7.47 13.48 -8.86
CA LEU A 13 8.40 12.52 -9.42
C LEU A 13 8.30 12.52 -10.95
N ASP A 14 9.41 12.23 -11.64
CA ASP A 14 9.40 12.10 -13.10
C ASP A 14 8.58 10.88 -13.55
N ARG A 15 8.63 9.79 -12.76
CA ARG A 15 7.95 8.52 -13.03
C ARG A 15 7.71 7.74 -11.73
N THR A 16 6.67 6.93 -11.73
CA THR A 16 6.42 5.84 -10.77
C THR A 16 6.20 4.53 -11.53
N GLU A 17 6.56 3.41 -10.91
CA GLU A 17 6.36 2.06 -11.45
C GLU A 17 6.09 1.12 -10.29
N SER A 18 4.99 0.36 -10.38
CA SER A 18 4.60 -0.66 -9.42
C SER A 18 3.44 -1.47 -9.99
N VAL A 19 3.24 -2.66 -9.45
CA VAL A 19 2.05 -3.49 -9.71
C VAL A 19 0.79 -2.93 -9.06
N ALA A 20 0.93 -2.04 -8.07
CA ALA A 20 -0.16 -1.35 -7.39
C ALA A 20 -0.48 -0.01 -8.07
N ASP A 21 -1.19 -0.08 -9.19
CA ASP A 21 -1.53 1.07 -10.05
C ASP A 21 -2.27 2.21 -9.34
N GLY A 22 -3.20 1.88 -8.46
CA GLY A 22 -3.92 2.83 -7.59
C GLY A 22 -3.03 3.63 -6.64
N LEU A 23 -1.76 3.25 -6.47
CA LEU A 23 -0.77 3.93 -5.62
C LEU A 23 0.31 4.68 -6.43
N MET A 24 0.16 4.77 -7.76
CA MET A 24 1.12 5.41 -8.67
C MET A 24 0.91 6.91 -9.01
N PRO A 25 0.20 7.76 -8.24
CA PRO A 25 0.30 9.20 -8.48
C PRO A 25 1.75 9.71 -8.34
N VAL A 26 2.26 10.39 -9.38
CA VAL A 26 3.62 10.96 -9.37
C VAL A 26 3.81 12.12 -8.39
N ARG A 27 2.72 12.69 -7.88
CA ARG A 27 2.71 13.77 -6.89
C ARG A 27 1.62 13.53 -5.86
N THR A 28 1.95 13.74 -4.60
CA THR A 28 0.96 13.75 -3.51
C THR A 28 0.12 15.04 -3.57
N GLY A 29 -1.17 14.95 -3.23
CA GLY A 29 -2.03 16.14 -3.13
C GLY A 29 -1.70 17.00 -1.90
N ASP A 30 -1.86 18.32 -2.01
CA ASP A 30 -1.41 19.27 -0.98
C ASP A 30 -2.16 19.10 0.36
N LEU A 31 -3.47 18.91 0.30
CA LEU A 31 -4.28 18.68 1.50
C LEU A 31 -3.94 17.35 2.18
N ALA A 32 -3.73 16.29 1.38
CA ALA A 32 -3.35 14.99 1.92
C ALA A 32 -1.96 15.05 2.56
N PHE A 33 -1.00 15.74 1.95
CA PHE A 33 0.32 15.97 2.53
C PHE A 33 0.23 16.63 3.91
N LYS A 34 -0.53 17.73 4.01
CA LYS A 34 -0.73 18.44 5.27
C LYS A 34 -1.27 17.52 6.37
N HIS A 35 -2.29 16.71 6.06
CA HIS A 35 -2.84 15.76 7.03
C HIS A 35 -1.81 14.69 7.43
N VAL A 36 -1.03 14.16 6.49
CA VAL A 36 0.01 13.16 6.81
C VAL A 36 1.08 13.75 7.73
N CYS A 37 1.55 14.98 7.48
CA CYS A 37 2.52 15.63 8.36
C CYS A 37 2.00 15.84 9.80
N GLU A 38 0.69 16.01 9.98
CA GLU A 38 0.09 16.29 11.30
C GLU A 38 -0.36 15.02 12.03
N LEU A 39 -0.82 14.00 11.29
CA LEU A 39 -1.59 12.89 11.86
C LEU A 39 -0.95 11.50 11.68
N VAL A 40 0.07 11.36 10.84
CA VAL A 40 0.66 10.06 10.52
C VAL A 40 2.05 9.95 11.15
N ASP A 41 2.24 8.90 11.96
CA ASP A 41 3.52 8.66 12.65
C ASP A 41 4.63 8.20 11.69
N ASP A 42 4.31 7.36 10.70
CA ASP A 42 5.29 6.84 9.75
C ASP A 42 4.68 6.42 8.40
N VAL A 43 5.51 6.39 7.36
CA VAL A 43 5.22 5.86 6.03
C VAL A 43 6.29 4.83 5.69
N VAL A 44 5.85 3.57 5.63
CA VAL A 44 6.66 2.41 5.26
C VAL A 44 6.49 2.06 3.78
N LEU A 45 7.50 1.39 3.22
CA LEU A 45 7.50 0.93 1.83
C LEU A 45 7.41 -0.60 1.79
N VAL A 46 6.79 -1.13 0.74
CA VAL A 46 6.73 -2.56 0.43
C VAL A 46 7.04 -2.75 -1.05
N ASP A 47 7.64 -3.88 -1.39
CA ASP A 47 7.90 -4.24 -2.79
C ASP A 47 6.68 -4.89 -3.46
N ASP A 48 6.73 -4.98 -4.78
CA ASP A 48 5.68 -5.55 -5.60
C ASP A 48 5.44 -7.04 -5.31
N ASP A 49 6.49 -7.78 -4.94
CA ASP A 49 6.39 -9.21 -4.61
C ASP A 49 5.63 -9.44 -3.30
N ALA A 50 5.85 -8.60 -2.29
CA ALA A 50 5.10 -8.59 -1.04
C ALA A 50 3.62 -8.26 -1.29
N ILE A 51 3.34 -7.30 -2.18
CA ILE A 51 1.97 -6.95 -2.58
C ILE A 51 1.27 -8.14 -3.24
N ARG A 52 1.92 -8.80 -4.21
CA ARG A 52 1.40 -10.02 -4.86
C ARG A 52 1.15 -11.13 -3.86
N SER A 53 2.12 -11.41 -2.99
CA SER A 53 2.01 -12.43 -1.94
C SER A 53 0.87 -12.12 -0.95
N ALA A 54 0.67 -10.85 -0.61
CA ALA A 54 -0.43 -10.42 0.25
C ALA A 54 -1.80 -10.58 -0.42
N SER A 55 -1.94 -10.19 -1.69
CA SER A 55 -3.17 -10.40 -2.45
C SER A 55 -3.50 -11.89 -2.57
N ALA A 56 -2.51 -12.73 -2.92
CA ALA A 56 -2.67 -14.18 -2.96
C ALA A 56 -3.08 -14.77 -1.60
N PHE A 57 -2.53 -14.25 -0.50
CA PHE A 57 -2.93 -14.66 0.85
C PHE A 57 -4.38 -14.29 1.16
N LEU A 58 -4.79 -13.05 0.87
CA LEU A 58 -6.17 -12.57 1.08
C LEU A 58 -7.17 -13.41 0.26
N PHE A 59 -6.81 -13.76 -0.97
CA PHE A 59 -7.63 -14.62 -1.82
C PHE A 59 -7.68 -16.07 -1.31
N LYS A 60 -6.52 -16.73 -1.17
CA LYS A 60 -6.44 -18.17 -0.89
C LYS A 60 -6.83 -18.53 0.55
N ARG A 61 -6.52 -17.67 1.52
CA ARG A 61 -6.72 -17.93 2.95
C ARG A 61 -7.92 -17.21 3.53
N GLN A 62 -8.16 -15.97 3.12
CA GLN A 62 -9.27 -15.16 3.66
C GLN A 62 -10.51 -15.16 2.75
N ARG A 63 -10.41 -15.72 1.54
CA ARG A 63 -11.51 -15.76 0.55
C ARG A 63 -12.00 -14.37 0.13
N LEU A 64 -11.11 -13.38 0.19
CA LEU A 64 -11.37 -12.01 -0.22
C LEU A 64 -10.79 -11.76 -1.61
N VAL A 65 -11.58 -11.17 -2.49
CA VAL A 65 -11.12 -10.66 -3.79
C VAL A 65 -10.61 -9.24 -3.56
N VAL A 66 -9.31 -9.03 -3.82
CA VAL A 66 -8.60 -7.80 -3.45
C VAL A 66 -7.70 -7.38 -4.61
N GLU A 67 -7.77 -6.12 -5.02
CA GLU A 67 -6.85 -5.57 -6.02
C GLU A 67 -5.44 -5.41 -5.44
N LEU A 68 -4.40 -5.30 -6.27
CA LEU A 68 -3.02 -5.24 -5.78
C LEU A 68 -2.79 -4.04 -4.86
N SER A 69 -3.27 -2.85 -5.25
CA SER A 69 -3.23 -1.65 -4.42
C SER A 69 -3.94 -1.83 -3.07
N GLY A 70 -5.06 -2.57 -3.06
CA GLY A 70 -5.84 -2.86 -1.85
C GLY A 70 -5.16 -3.80 -0.86
N ALA A 71 -4.13 -4.54 -1.31
CA ALA A 71 -3.38 -5.46 -0.47
C ALA A 71 -2.15 -4.82 0.21
N ALA A 72 -1.82 -3.56 -0.08
CA ALA A 72 -0.59 -2.91 0.38
C ALA A 72 -0.41 -2.91 1.92
N THR A 73 -1.48 -2.65 2.68
CA THR A 73 -1.43 -2.68 4.15
C THR A 73 -1.19 -4.09 4.69
N THR A 74 -1.77 -5.10 4.05
CA THR A 74 -1.54 -6.52 4.40
C THR A 74 -0.12 -6.94 4.04
N ALA A 75 0.42 -6.43 2.92
CA ALA A 75 1.82 -6.64 2.55
C ALA A 75 2.75 -6.11 3.64
N ALA A 76 2.54 -4.87 4.11
CA ALA A 76 3.36 -4.25 5.15
C ALA A 76 3.37 -5.05 6.46
N LEU A 77 2.22 -5.57 6.89
CA LEU A 77 2.14 -6.43 8.08
C LEU A 77 2.89 -7.76 7.88
N ARG A 78 2.72 -8.40 6.72
CA ARG A 78 3.30 -9.72 6.45
C ARG A 78 4.79 -9.68 6.15
N SER A 79 5.32 -8.55 5.69
CA SER A 79 6.75 -8.32 5.47
C SER A 79 7.47 -7.75 6.69
N GLY A 80 6.79 -7.60 7.83
CA GLY A 80 7.39 -7.12 9.08
C GLY A 80 7.79 -5.65 9.05
N GLN A 81 7.20 -4.85 8.16
CA GLN A 81 7.48 -3.41 8.09
C GLN A 81 6.83 -2.62 9.23
N VAL A 82 5.93 -3.24 9.98
CA VAL A 82 5.21 -2.63 11.09
C VAL A 82 5.36 -3.50 12.33
N GLU A 83 5.77 -2.90 13.44
CA GLU A 83 5.84 -3.57 14.74
C GLU A 83 4.45 -3.93 15.25
N THR A 84 4.20 -5.23 15.45
CA THR A 84 2.89 -5.76 15.83
C THR A 84 2.88 -6.45 17.20
N GLU A 85 4.05 -6.72 17.79
CA GLU A 85 4.13 -7.48 19.03
C GLU A 85 3.45 -6.75 20.20
N GLY A 86 2.54 -7.45 20.90
CA GLY A 86 1.78 -6.90 22.02
C GLY A 86 0.76 -5.83 21.64
N ARG A 87 0.45 -5.65 20.34
CA ARG A 87 -0.48 -4.62 19.85
C ARG A 87 -1.71 -5.23 19.19
N SER A 88 -2.84 -4.51 19.26
CA SER A 88 -3.99 -4.77 18.41
C SER A 88 -3.81 -3.99 17.11
N VAL A 89 -3.75 -4.70 15.98
CA VAL A 89 -3.40 -4.13 14.68
C VAL A 89 -4.54 -4.34 13.68
N VAL A 90 -4.82 -3.31 12.89
CA VAL A 90 -5.82 -3.35 11.81
C VAL A 90 -5.13 -3.00 10.50
N ALA A 91 -5.30 -3.84 9.48
CA ALA A 91 -4.94 -3.53 8.10
C ALA A 91 -6.22 -3.20 7.31
N VAL A 92 -6.24 -2.03 6.67
CA VAL A 92 -7.35 -1.63 5.80
C VAL A 92 -7.15 -2.25 4.42
N VAL A 93 -8.05 -3.14 4.03
CA VAL A 93 -8.15 -3.67 2.66
C VAL A 93 -9.03 -2.71 1.86
N SER A 94 -8.42 -1.85 1.05
CA SER A 94 -9.10 -0.66 0.53
C SER A 94 -9.94 -0.87 -0.72
N GLY A 95 -9.75 -1.97 -1.47
CA GLY A 95 -10.46 -2.18 -2.73
C GLY A 95 -10.29 -3.58 -3.33
N GLY A 96 -11.21 -3.92 -4.22
CA GLY A 96 -11.33 -5.24 -4.87
C GLY A 96 -11.60 -5.15 -6.37
N ASN A 97 -11.32 -3.99 -6.99
CA ASN A 97 -11.58 -3.74 -8.40
C ASN A 97 -10.50 -4.39 -9.27
N VAL A 98 -10.47 -5.72 -9.29
CA VAL A 98 -9.43 -6.51 -9.94
C VAL A 98 -9.97 -7.19 -11.20
N ASP A 99 -9.17 -7.15 -12.28
CA ASP A 99 -9.44 -7.99 -13.46
C ASP A 99 -9.29 -9.47 -13.06
N PRO A 100 -10.28 -10.33 -13.33
CA PRO A 100 -10.19 -11.76 -13.05
C PRO A 100 -8.91 -12.44 -13.58
N ALA A 101 -8.34 -11.94 -14.68
CA ALA A 101 -7.06 -12.46 -15.21
C ALA A 101 -5.92 -12.33 -14.20
N VAL A 102 -5.86 -11.22 -13.45
CA VAL A 102 -4.83 -11.02 -12.40
C VAL A 102 -4.95 -12.08 -11.31
N LEU A 103 -6.18 -12.51 -10.98
CA LEU A 103 -6.41 -13.54 -9.96
C LEU A 103 -5.99 -14.94 -10.41
N MET A 104 -6.00 -15.22 -11.72
CA MET A 104 -5.55 -16.51 -12.25
C MET A 104 -4.03 -16.70 -12.08
N ASP A 105 -3.29 -15.61 -11.97
CA ASP A 105 -1.83 -15.60 -11.82
C ASP A 105 -1.36 -15.54 -10.34
N LEU A 106 -2.28 -15.53 -9.37
CA LEU A 106 -1.99 -15.44 -7.92
C LEU A 106 -1.77 -16.78 -7.21
#